data_AF-A0A7C4DDY3-F1
#
_entry.id   AF-A0A7C4DDY3-F1
#
_cell.length_a   1.000
_cell.length_b   1.000
_cell.length_c   1.000
_cell.angle_alpha   90.00
_cell.angle_beta   90.00
_cell.angle_gamma   90.00
#
_symmetry.space_group_name_H-M   'P 1'
#
loop_
_entity.id
_entity.type
_entity.pdbx_description
1 polymer ?
#
loop_
_entity_poly.entity_id
_entity_poly.type
_entity_poly.pdbx_seq_one_letter_code
_entity_poly.pdbx_strand_id
1 'polypeptide(L)'
;MSWKANWLLILLGILTFWIFGLGLIFFIIAFLRVRATEYFVTSHRVYVKYGLVGRRVFEVKNDWITGVIVRQGFIPRILNYGDVIYSTPGQYAGSIVMLGVSDPMHIRAIVEDVLRRFKERQAIQDELRMLEREYMLGRIDIIKYEELKKKYEEKIKAIG
;
A
#
# COMPACT_ATOMS: atom_id res chain seq x y z
N MET A 1 48.31 -26.62 -33.17
CA MET A 1 48.03 -26.55 -31.71
C MET A 1 46.95 -27.56 -31.39
N SER A 2 47.21 -28.51 -30.47
CA SER A 2 46.29 -29.61 -30.17
C SER A 2 45.14 -29.16 -29.27
N TRP A 3 43.92 -29.68 -29.49
CA TRP A 3 42.77 -29.45 -28.61
C TRP A 3 43.04 -29.83 -27.15
N LYS A 4 43.95 -30.78 -26.92
CA LYS A 4 44.42 -31.17 -25.58
C LYS A 4 45.19 -30.06 -24.86
N ALA A 5 45.90 -29.20 -25.60
CA ALA A 5 46.65 -28.07 -25.03
C ALA A 5 45.72 -26.91 -24.60
N ASN A 6 44.57 -26.78 -25.27
CA ASN A 6 43.62 -25.69 -25.04
C ASN A 6 42.42 -26.11 -24.17
N TRP A 7 42.49 -27.27 -23.52
CA TRP A 7 41.38 -27.80 -22.71
C TRP A 7 41.00 -26.84 -21.56
N LEU A 8 41.97 -26.12 -21.00
CA LEU A 8 41.75 -25.07 -20.00
C LEU A 8 40.89 -23.94 -20.54
N LEU A 9 41.14 -23.48 -21.78
CA LEU A 9 40.36 -22.41 -22.40
C LEU A 9 38.92 -22.85 -22.69
N ILE A 10 38.73 -24.11 -23.09
CA ILE A 10 37.39 -24.67 -23.31
C ILE A 10 36.62 -24.76 -21.98
N LEU A 11 37.27 -25.20 -20.90
CA LEU A 11 36.65 -25.30 -19.57
C LEU A 11 36.28 -23.92 -19.03
N LEU A 12 37.17 -22.93 -19.21
CA LEU A 12 36.93 -21.54 -18.80
C LEU A 12 35.81 -20.90 -19.63
N GLY A 13 35.70 -21.21 -20.93
CA GLY A 13 34.60 -20.80 -21.79
C GLY A 13 33.25 -21.36 -21.35
N ILE A 14 33.17 -22.64 -21.00
CA ILE A 14 31.95 -23.28 -20.50
C ILE A 14 31.53 -22.67 -19.15
N LEU A 15 32.47 -22.46 -18.24
CA LEU A 15 32.19 -21.87 -16.93
C LEU A 15 31.66 -20.43 -17.06
N THR A 16 32.27 -19.63 -17.93
CA THR A 16 31.85 -18.24 -18.19
C THR A 16 30.48 -18.20 -18.85
N PHE A 17 30.21 -19.08 -19.80
CA PHE A 17 28.89 -19.20 -20.44
C PHE A 17 27.79 -19.58 -19.45
N TRP A 18 28.06 -20.51 -18.53
CA TRP A 18 27.12 -20.88 -17.47
C TRP A 18 26.84 -19.74 -16.48
N ILE A 19 27.88 -19.00 -16.07
CA ILE A 19 27.74 -17.85 -15.17
C ILE A 19 26.93 -16.73 -15.82
N PHE A 20 27.22 -16.40 -17.07
CA PHE A 20 26.48 -15.38 -17.81
C PHE A 20 25.04 -15.81 -18.14
N GLY A 21 24.84 -17.08 -18.51
CA GLY A 21 23.52 -17.64 -18.79
C GLY A 21 22.61 -17.65 -17.54
N LEU A 22 23.13 -18.08 -16.40
CA LEU A 22 22.40 -18.03 -15.12
C LEU A 22 22.16 -16.58 -14.68
N GLY A 23 23.15 -15.69 -14.84
CA GLY A 23 23.02 -14.28 -14.54
C GLY A 23 21.87 -13.62 -15.31
N LEU A 24 21.73 -13.94 -16.61
CA LEU A 24 20.64 -13.44 -17.46
C LEU A 24 19.27 -13.91 -16.97
N ILE A 25 19.14 -15.18 -16.54
CA ILE A 25 17.89 -15.73 -15.99
C ILE A 25 17.51 -14.99 -14.70
N PHE A 26 18.44 -14.74 -13.79
CA PHE A 26 18.17 -13.94 -12.59
C PHE A 26 17.73 -12.52 -12.91
N PHE A 27 18.35 -11.90 -13.93
CA PHE A 27 17.99 -10.55 -14.37
C PHE A 27 16.58 -10.49 -14.94
N ILE A 28 16.20 -11.49 -15.75
CA ILE A 28 14.83 -11.63 -16.30
C ILE A 28 13.82 -11.83 -15.16
N ILE A 29 14.10 -12.70 -14.19
CA ILE A 29 13.22 -12.92 -13.04
C ILE A 29 13.06 -11.64 -12.22
N ALA A 30 14.15 -10.90 -12.00
CA ALA A 30 14.12 -9.63 -11.30
C ALA A 30 13.29 -8.57 -12.06
N PHE A 31 13.48 -8.45 -13.37
CA PHE A 31 12.74 -7.54 -14.23
C PHE A 31 11.24 -7.83 -14.23
N LEU A 32 10.86 -9.11 -14.35
CA LEU A 32 9.47 -9.54 -14.25
C LEU A 32 8.90 -9.21 -12.86
N ARG A 33 9.70 -9.37 -11.78
CA ARG A 33 9.29 -9.06 -10.39
C ARG A 33 8.98 -7.60 -10.15
N VAL A 34 9.74 -6.71 -10.78
CA VAL A 34 9.47 -5.27 -10.71
C VAL A 34 8.18 -4.92 -11.47
N ARG A 35 7.91 -5.54 -12.62
CA ARG A 35 6.73 -5.24 -13.46
C ARG A 35 5.41 -5.79 -12.91
N ALA A 36 5.43 -6.80 -12.05
CA ALA A 36 4.22 -7.50 -11.61
C ALA A 36 3.50 -6.89 -10.40
N THR A 37 3.88 -5.68 -9.96
CA THR A 37 3.37 -5.09 -8.74
C THR A 37 2.48 -3.88 -9.04
N GLU A 38 1.16 -4.02 -8.80
CA GLU A 38 0.16 -2.98 -9.01
C GLU A 38 -0.62 -2.72 -7.72
N TYR A 39 -0.60 -1.48 -7.23
CA TYR A 39 -1.30 -1.06 -6.01
C TYR A 39 -2.59 -0.31 -6.35
N PHE A 40 -3.70 -0.67 -5.71
CA PHE A 40 -4.99 0.02 -5.88
C PHE A 40 -5.53 0.48 -4.52
N VAL A 41 -5.27 1.73 -4.16
CA VAL A 41 -5.85 2.36 -2.95
C VAL A 41 -7.12 3.10 -3.36
N THR A 42 -8.28 2.81 -2.73
CA THR A 42 -9.53 3.56 -2.97
C THR A 42 -10.05 4.23 -1.68
N SER A 43 -11.02 5.12 -1.83
CA SER A 43 -11.55 5.99 -0.76
C SER A 43 -12.28 5.23 0.36
N HIS A 44 -12.75 4.02 0.09
CA HIS A 44 -13.53 3.21 1.04
C HIS A 44 -12.83 1.92 1.47
N ARG A 45 -11.90 1.42 0.66
CA ARG A 45 -11.22 0.13 0.84
C ARG A 45 -9.79 0.23 0.31
N VAL A 46 -8.86 -0.45 0.95
CA VAL A 46 -7.53 -0.64 0.39
C VAL A 46 -7.51 -2.00 -0.31
N TYR A 47 -7.33 -1.99 -1.64
CA TYR A 47 -7.13 -3.20 -2.43
C TYR A 47 -5.64 -3.44 -2.63
N VAL A 48 -5.17 -4.53 -2.05
CA VAL A 48 -3.77 -4.89 -2.09
C VAL A 48 -3.61 -6.07 -3.02
N LYS A 49 -3.16 -5.82 -4.24
CA LYS A 49 -2.78 -6.87 -5.19
C LYS A 49 -1.25 -6.97 -5.22
N TYR A 50 -0.69 -8.14 -4.90
CA TYR A 50 0.74 -8.37 -5.09
C TYR A 50 1.04 -9.82 -5.48
N GLY A 51 2.11 -10.01 -6.26
CA GLY A 51 2.70 -11.31 -6.58
C GLY A 51 2.90 -11.57 -8.07
N LEU A 52 4.05 -12.19 -8.41
CA LEU A 52 4.46 -12.55 -9.77
C LEU A 52 3.71 -13.77 -10.34
N VAL A 53 3.44 -14.76 -9.49
CA VAL A 53 2.87 -16.08 -9.86
C VAL A 53 1.62 -16.37 -9.01
N GLY A 54 1.65 -16.04 -7.70
CA GLY A 54 0.50 -16.12 -6.81
C GLY A 54 -0.12 -14.74 -6.62
N ARG A 55 -1.31 -14.52 -7.20
CA ARG A 55 -2.10 -13.31 -6.90
C ARG A 55 -2.67 -13.45 -5.51
N ARG A 56 -2.16 -12.70 -4.54
CA ARG A 56 -2.85 -12.51 -3.27
C ARG A 56 -3.54 -11.15 -3.28
N VAL A 57 -4.86 -11.21 -3.15
CA VAL A 57 -5.71 -10.03 -3.02
C VAL A 57 -6.13 -9.96 -1.56
N PHE A 58 -5.68 -8.92 -0.88
CA PHE A 58 -6.20 -8.59 0.43
C PHE A 58 -7.12 -7.39 0.29
N GLU A 59 -8.33 -7.53 0.79
CA GLU A 59 -9.32 -6.46 0.86
C GLU A 59 -9.52 -6.11 2.33
N VAL A 60 -9.17 -4.87 2.69
CA VAL A 60 -9.41 -4.34 4.03
C VAL A 60 -10.18 -3.04 3.91
N LYS A 61 -11.24 -2.92 4.70
CA LYS A 61 -11.98 -1.66 4.86
C LYS A 61 -11.11 -0.64 5.58
N ASN A 62 -11.18 0.63 5.17
CA ASN A 62 -10.40 1.70 5.78
C ASN A 62 -10.68 1.81 7.30
N ASP A 63 -11.91 1.53 7.73
CA ASP A 63 -12.34 1.46 9.13
C ASP A 63 -11.51 0.51 10.01
N TRP A 64 -10.97 -0.56 9.41
CA TRP A 64 -10.26 -1.62 10.15
C TRP A 64 -8.75 -1.39 10.20
N ILE A 65 -8.24 -0.45 9.41
CA ILE A 65 -6.81 -0.12 9.39
C ILE A 65 -6.54 0.88 10.50
N THR A 66 -5.76 0.43 11.49
CA THR A 66 -5.37 1.28 12.63
C THR A 66 -4.09 2.05 12.36
N GLY A 67 -3.19 1.47 11.57
CA GLY A 67 -1.90 2.07 11.24
C GLY A 67 -1.18 1.33 10.12
N VAL A 68 -0.15 1.99 9.60
CA VAL A 68 0.73 1.49 8.55
C VAL A 68 2.18 1.60 9.03
N ILE A 69 2.93 0.51 8.93
CA ILE A 69 4.33 0.42 9.34
C ILE A 69 5.17 0.03 8.13
N VAL A 70 6.30 0.70 7.92
CA VAL A 70 7.26 0.35 6.87
C VAL A 70 8.44 -0.36 7.51
N ARG A 71 8.77 -1.55 7.00
CA ARG A 71 9.96 -2.31 7.39
C ARG A 71 10.97 -2.29 6.24
N GLN A 72 12.02 -1.50 6.41
CA GLN A 72 13.07 -1.32 5.42
C GLN A 72 14.45 -1.33 6.10
N GLY A 73 15.31 -2.28 5.71
CA GLY A 73 16.71 -2.33 6.14
C GLY A 73 17.60 -1.40 5.32
N PHE A 74 18.92 -1.44 5.59
CA PHE A 74 19.90 -0.59 4.90
C PHE A 74 19.97 -0.84 3.37
N ILE A 75 20.11 -2.09 2.94
CA ILE A 75 20.16 -2.46 1.52
C ILE A 75 18.83 -2.16 0.79
N PRO A 76 17.66 -2.55 1.32
CA PRO A 76 16.38 -2.17 0.73
C PRO A 76 16.17 -0.65 0.63
N ARG A 77 16.71 0.14 1.57
CA ARG A 77 16.64 1.62 1.53
C ARG A 77 17.41 2.21 0.36
N ILE A 78 18.61 1.71 0.09
CA ILE A 78 19.41 2.16 -1.06
C ILE A 78 18.72 1.79 -2.38
N LEU A 79 18.12 0.60 -2.43
CA LEU A 79 17.43 0.09 -3.62
C LEU A 79 15.95 0.53 -3.68
N ASN A 80 15.53 1.44 -2.80
CA ASN A 80 14.17 1.99 -2.67
C ASN A 80 13.04 0.94 -2.70
N TYR A 81 13.23 -0.19 -2.01
CA TYR A 81 12.17 -1.17 -1.78
C TYR A 81 12.05 -1.52 -0.29
N GLY A 82 10.92 -2.06 0.15
CA GLY A 82 10.74 -2.51 1.53
C GLY A 82 9.38 -3.17 1.75
N ASP A 83 9.07 -3.54 2.98
CA ASP A 83 7.79 -4.18 3.29
C ASP A 83 6.85 -3.15 3.93
N VAL A 84 5.56 -3.22 3.60
CA VAL A 84 4.51 -2.37 4.19
C VAL A 84 3.56 -3.26 4.98
N ILE A 85 3.38 -2.93 6.26
CA ILE A 85 2.59 -3.72 7.21
C ILE A 85 1.37 -2.88 7.62
N TYR A 86 0.18 -3.39 7.34
CA TYR A 86 -1.09 -2.81 7.75
C TYR A 86 -1.54 -3.48 9.05
N SER A 87 -1.77 -2.69 10.09
CA SER A 87 -2.28 -3.17 11.37
C SER A 87 -3.79 -3.21 11.36
N THR A 88 -4.36 -4.41 11.49
CA THR A 88 -5.82 -4.66 11.50
C THR A 88 -6.20 -5.49 12.73
N PRO A 89 -6.22 -4.88 13.93
CA PRO A 89 -6.59 -5.57 15.16
C PRO A 89 -7.99 -6.19 15.03
N GLY A 90 -8.16 -7.42 15.52
CA GLY A 90 -9.45 -8.11 15.51
C GLY A 90 -9.78 -8.89 14.23
N GLN A 91 -8.93 -8.87 13.21
CA GLN A 91 -9.02 -9.83 12.10
C GLN A 91 -8.17 -11.07 12.33
N TYR A 92 -8.54 -12.19 11.68
CA TYR A 92 -7.89 -13.51 11.81
C TYR A 92 -6.37 -13.49 11.60
N ALA A 93 -5.85 -12.54 10.79
CA ALA A 93 -4.42 -12.39 10.52
C ALA A 93 -3.71 -11.37 11.44
N GLY A 94 -4.44 -10.50 12.15
CA GLY A 94 -3.91 -9.42 13.02
C GLY A 94 -3.15 -8.29 12.30
N SER A 95 -2.48 -8.60 11.19
CA SER A 95 -1.78 -7.67 10.32
C SER A 95 -1.68 -8.22 8.91
N ILE A 96 -1.54 -7.33 7.94
CA ILE A 96 -1.34 -7.69 6.53
C ILE A 96 0.00 -7.13 6.08
N VAL A 97 0.85 -8.00 5.55
CA VAL A 97 2.21 -7.64 5.13
C VAL A 97 2.30 -7.68 3.61
N MET A 98 2.62 -6.54 3.00
CA MET A 98 3.11 -6.45 1.63
C MET A 98 4.63 -6.57 1.63
N LEU A 99 5.17 -7.48 0.82
CA LEU A 99 6.61 -7.71 0.74
C LEU A 99 7.19 -7.08 -0.53
N GLY A 100 8.38 -6.49 -0.43
CA GLY A 100 9.14 -6.03 -1.60
C GLY A 100 8.48 -4.90 -2.40
N VAL A 101 7.80 -4.00 -1.70
CA VAL A 101 7.15 -2.81 -2.24
C VAL A 101 8.16 -1.78 -2.69
N SER A 102 8.03 -1.29 -3.93
CA SER A 102 8.78 -0.15 -4.44
C SER A 102 8.30 1.15 -3.78
N ASP A 103 9.23 1.98 -3.32
CA ASP A 103 8.96 3.22 -2.61
C ASP A 103 7.90 3.07 -1.49
N PRO A 104 8.20 2.25 -0.46
CA PRO A 104 7.25 1.94 0.61
C PRO A 104 6.90 3.18 1.45
N MET A 105 7.77 4.20 1.46
CA MET A 105 7.55 5.45 2.18
C MET A 105 6.49 6.32 1.50
N HIS A 106 6.53 6.44 0.18
CA HIS A 106 5.49 7.16 -0.57
C HIS A 106 4.12 6.49 -0.41
N ILE A 107 4.07 5.16 -0.50
CA ILE A 107 2.83 4.40 -0.31
C ILE A 107 2.27 4.60 1.10
N ARG A 108 3.13 4.56 2.13
CA ARG A 108 2.72 4.87 3.50
C ARG A 108 2.08 6.25 3.59
N ALA A 109 2.70 7.28 3.01
CA ALA A 109 2.18 8.64 3.06
C ALA A 109 0.81 8.77 2.37
N ILE A 110 0.62 8.12 1.21
CA ILE A 110 -0.67 8.09 0.52
C ILE A 110 -1.74 7.41 1.38
N VAL A 111 -1.43 6.25 1.94
CA VAL A 111 -2.42 5.52 2.77
C VAL A 111 -2.76 6.31 4.02
N GLU A 112 -1.78 6.90 4.70
CA GLU A 112 -2.01 7.74 5.88
C GLU A 112 -2.91 8.95 5.54
N ASP A 113 -2.72 9.60 4.38
CA ASP A 113 -3.60 10.68 3.92
C ASP A 113 -5.04 10.18 3.67
N VAL A 114 -5.19 9.05 2.97
CA VAL A 114 -6.51 8.44 2.71
C VAL A 114 -7.23 8.09 4.01
N LEU A 115 -6.53 7.49 4.97
CA LEU A 115 -7.10 7.14 6.28
C LEU A 115 -7.46 8.38 7.10
N ARG A 116 -6.65 9.45 7.03
CA ARG A 116 -6.95 10.72 7.69
C ARG A 116 -8.24 11.34 7.14
N ARG A 117 -8.34 11.49 5.82
CA ARG A 117 -9.55 12.04 5.16
C ARG A 117 -10.80 11.22 5.47
N PHE A 118 -10.64 9.89 5.52
CA PHE A 118 -11.72 8.99 5.88
C PHE A 118 -12.22 9.25 7.32
N LYS A 119 -11.31 9.34 8.29
CA LYS A 119 -11.65 9.65 9.70
C LYS A 119 -12.28 11.03 9.86
N GLU A 120 -11.77 12.05 9.16
CA GLU A 120 -12.33 13.41 9.18
C GLU A 120 -13.77 13.44 8.65
N ARG A 121 -14.04 12.76 7.53
CA ARG A 121 -15.40 12.63 7.00
C ARG A 121 -16.33 11.92 7.98
N GLN A 122 -15.87 10.85 8.61
CA GLN A 122 -16.66 10.09 9.57
C GLN A 122 -17.01 10.95 10.81
N ALA A 123 -16.03 11.69 11.35
CA ALA A 123 -16.25 12.60 12.47
C ALA A 123 -17.28 13.70 12.14
N ILE A 124 -17.19 14.30 10.94
CA ILE A 124 -18.16 15.31 10.51
C ILE A 124 -19.56 14.70 10.35
N GLN A 125 -19.66 13.47 9.83
CA GLN A 125 -20.95 12.78 9.73
C GLN A 125 -21.54 12.43 11.11
N ASP A 126 -20.71 12.10 12.10
CA ASP A 126 -21.14 11.90 13.47
C ASP A 126 -21.64 13.21 14.10
N GLU A 127 -20.92 14.32 13.90
CA GLU A 127 -21.35 15.65 14.33
C GLU A 127 -22.68 16.06 13.68
N LEU A 128 -22.86 15.78 12.39
CA LEU A 128 -24.11 16.06 11.68
C LEU A 128 -25.30 15.28 12.27
N ARG A 129 -25.08 14.01 12.62
CA ARG A 129 -26.10 13.16 13.27
C ARG A 129 -26.46 13.65 14.67
N MET A 130 -25.48 14.15 15.43
CA MET A 130 -25.71 14.74 16.75
C MET A 130 -26.48 16.06 16.62
N LEU A 131 -26.11 16.90 15.65
CA LEU A 131 -26.79 18.16 15.36
C LEU A 131 -28.27 17.94 14.99
N GLU A 132 -28.55 16.96 14.12
CA GLU A 132 -29.93 16.57 13.78
C GLU A 132 -30.71 16.09 15.01
N ARG A 133 -30.08 15.30 15.88
CA ARG A 133 -30.70 14.87 17.14
C ARG A 133 -31.03 16.05 18.05
N GLU A 134 -30.14 17.03 18.19
CA GLU A 134 -30.39 18.21 19.02
C GLU A 134 -31.55 19.06 18.50
N TYR A 135 -31.65 19.21 17.17
CA TYR A 135 -32.78 19.88 16.53
C TYR A 135 -34.09 19.15 16.80
N MET A 136 -34.12 17.82 16.63
CA MET A 136 -35.31 17.00 16.90
C MET A 136 -35.75 17.03 18.37
N LEU A 137 -34.81 17.26 19.29
CA LEU A 137 -35.09 17.45 20.72
C LEU A 137 -35.52 18.87 21.07
N GLY A 138 -35.60 19.78 20.09
CA GLY A 138 -35.94 21.20 20.29
C GLY A 138 -34.87 21.99 21.04
N ARG A 139 -33.63 21.49 21.11
CA ARG A 139 -32.53 22.16 21.83
C ARG A 139 -31.89 23.29 21.02
N ILE A 140 -32.05 23.25 19.71
CA ILE A 140 -31.52 24.25 18.78
C ILE A 140 -32.62 24.70 17.82
N ASP A 141 -32.57 25.97 17.44
CA ASP A 141 -33.48 26.57 16.47
C ASP A 141 -33.18 26.07 15.04
N ILE A 142 -34.19 26.04 14.17
CA ILE A 142 -34.06 25.65 12.76
C ILE A 142 -33.04 26.51 12.01
N ILE A 143 -33.01 27.82 12.28
CA ILE A 143 -32.06 28.75 11.63
C ILE A 143 -30.63 28.33 12.00
N LYS A 144 -30.41 27.97 13.26
CA LYS A 144 -29.10 27.54 13.74
C LYS A 144 -28.69 26.18 13.20
N TYR A 145 -29.64 25.25 13.10
CA TYR A 145 -29.45 23.94 12.48
C TYR A 145 -29.01 24.07 11.02
N GLU A 146 -29.71 24.89 10.22
CA GLU A 146 -29.41 25.10 8.80
C GLU A 146 -28.03 25.73 8.58
N GLU A 147 -27.67 26.74 9.38
CA GLU A 147 -26.36 27.39 9.33
C GLU A 147 -25.23 26.38 9.60
N LEU A 148 -25.36 25.59 10.67
CA LEU A 148 -24.35 24.60 11.06
C LEU A 148 -24.27 23.45 10.06
N LYS A 149 -25.41 22.93 9.59
CA LYS A 149 -25.48 21.89 8.57
C LYS A 149 -24.73 22.31 7.31
N LYS A 150 -24.99 23.52 6.80
CA LYS A 150 -24.30 24.05 5.61
C LYS A 150 -22.79 24.11 5.80
N LYS A 151 -22.34 24.57 6.97
CA LYS A 151 -20.91 24.61 7.33
C LYS A 151 -20.26 23.23 7.33
N TYR A 152 -20.94 22.21 7.83
CA TYR A 152 -20.45 20.83 7.83
C TYR A 152 -20.45 20.19 6.43
N GLU A 153 -21.48 20.46 5.62
CA GLU A 153 -21.53 20.01 4.22
C GLU A 153 -20.42 20.61 3.37
N GLU A 154 -20.09 21.89 3.56
CA GLU A 154 -18.95 22.55 2.92
C GLU A 154 -17.62 21.90 3.32
N LYS A 155 -17.44 21.58 4.61
CA LYS A 155 -16.26 20.85 5.09
C LYS A 155 -16.13 19.47 4.44
N ILE A 156 -17.22 18.70 4.30
CA ILE A 156 -17.18 17.38 3.64
C ILE A 156 -16.75 17.52 2.18
N LYS A 157 -17.29 18.53 1.47
CA LYS A 157 -16.91 18.81 0.07
C LYS A 157 -15.43 19.16 -0.07
N ALA A 158 -14.86 19.88 0.91
CA ALA A 158 -13.44 20.23 0.90
C ALA A 158 -12.49 19.04 1.15
N ILE A 159 -12.97 17.93 1.71
CA ILE A 159 -12.15 16.72 1.99
C ILE A 159 -12.05 15.80 0.74
N GLY A 160 -12.94 15.98 -0.25
CA GLY A 160 -12.95 15.22 -1.52
C GLY A 160 -12.01 15.79 -2.55
#